data_AF-A0A452XBS8-F1
#
_entry.id   AF-A0A452XBS8-F1
#
_cell.length_a   1.000
_cell.length_b   1.000
_cell.length_c   1.000
_cell.angle_alpha   90.00
_cell.angle_beta   90.00
_cell.angle_gamma   90.00
#
_symmetry.space_group_name_H-M   'P 1'
#
loop_
_entity.id
_entity.type
_entity.pdbx_description
1 polymer ?
#
loop_
_entity_poly.entity_id
_entity_poly.type
_entity_poly.pdbx_seq_one_letter_code
_entity_poly.pdbx_strand_id
1 'polypeptide(L)'
;STAAVNGAMHFLSQQEPVGNSVLCFDLESEEWGKTIEGPLKEDTELWGQTGLIHITQLKDTLCMIQTEKHKAEQRTNIWLLVDADNSVWMKAYAIPMPMSVDMVQPLMIMADGVKLLTDYHTRRSLVPVLRVYDPSTGIFTDAVKLPENTFGRVCLCDLHLHCFGAGKI
;
A
#
# COMPACT_ATOMS: atom_id res chain seq x y z
N SER A 1 -6.73 8.17 -1.06
CA SER A 1 -5.39 8.09 -1.70
C SER A 1 -5.52 7.57 -3.11
N THR A 2 -4.45 7.63 -3.90
CA THR A 2 -4.46 7.26 -5.31
C THR A 2 -3.29 6.36 -5.67
N ALA A 3 -3.46 5.52 -6.69
CA ALA A 3 -2.41 4.69 -7.25
C ALA A 3 -2.62 4.54 -8.76
N ALA A 4 -1.55 4.59 -9.54
CA ALA A 4 -1.61 4.27 -10.97
C ALA A 4 -1.10 2.84 -11.16
N VAL A 5 -1.89 1.97 -11.79
CA VAL A 5 -1.54 0.56 -12.01
C VAL A 5 -2.11 0.14 -13.34
N ASN A 6 -1.31 -0.50 -14.19
CA ASN A 6 -1.71 -1.07 -15.49
C ASN A 6 -2.50 -0.09 -16.39
N GLY A 7 -2.06 1.16 -16.48
CA GLY A 7 -2.71 2.16 -17.34
C GLY A 7 -3.99 2.77 -16.75
N ALA A 8 -4.38 2.42 -15.53
CA ALA A 8 -5.54 3.00 -14.85
C ALA A 8 -5.14 3.75 -13.57
N MET A 9 -5.81 4.88 -13.32
CA MET A 9 -5.73 5.60 -12.05
C MET A 9 -6.82 5.12 -11.11
N HIS A 10 -6.41 4.72 -9.91
CA HIS A 10 -7.27 4.19 -8.87
C HIS A 10 -7.41 5.21 -7.75
N PHE A 11 -8.64 5.39 -7.25
CA PHE A 11 -8.97 6.32 -6.18
C PHE A 11 -9.71 5.59 -5.08
N LEU A 12 -9.15 5.63 -3.87
CA LEU A 12 -9.87 5.12 -2.70
C LEU A 12 -11.03 6.06 -2.38
N SER A 13 -12.26 5.56 -2.50
CA SER A 13 -13.47 6.27 -2.10
C SER A 13 -13.48 6.46 -0.59
N GLN A 14 -13.97 7.61 -0.13
CA GLN A 14 -14.16 7.91 1.29
C GLN A 14 -15.64 7.88 1.69
N GLN A 15 -16.52 7.28 0.88
CA GLN A 15 -17.94 7.19 1.22
C GLN A 15 -18.21 6.22 2.38
N GLU A 16 -19.00 6.70 3.34
CA GLU A 16 -19.51 5.95 4.50
C GLU A 16 -20.43 4.78 4.07
N PRO A 17 -20.56 3.69 4.86
CA PRO A 17 -20.12 3.56 6.25
C PRO A 17 -18.65 3.17 6.42
N VAL A 18 -17.97 2.67 5.39
CA VAL A 18 -16.50 2.72 5.32
C VAL A 18 -16.03 2.67 3.86
N GLY A 19 -15.33 3.71 3.44
CA GLY A 19 -14.79 3.85 2.10
C GLY A 19 -13.60 2.92 1.86
N ASN A 20 -13.86 1.67 1.48
CA ASN A 20 -12.85 0.76 0.91
C ASN A 20 -13.06 0.49 -0.59
N SER A 21 -14.11 1.04 -1.19
CA SER A 21 -14.30 0.91 -2.62
C SER A 21 -13.26 1.75 -3.35
N VAL A 22 -12.81 1.25 -4.50
CA VAL A 22 -11.80 1.88 -5.32
C VAL A 22 -12.44 2.22 -6.66
N LEU A 23 -12.49 3.50 -6.96
CA LEU A 23 -12.90 4.00 -8.27
C LEU A 23 -11.72 3.81 -9.23
N CYS A 24 -12.03 3.37 -10.45
CA CYS A 24 -11.05 3.16 -11.51
C CYS A 24 -11.31 4.15 -12.64
N PHE A 25 -10.27 4.80 -13.12
CA PHE A 25 -10.29 5.67 -14.29
C PHE A 25 -9.24 5.18 -15.29
N ASP A 26 -9.69 4.72 -16.44
CA ASP A 26 -8.81 4.25 -17.51
C ASP A 26 -8.13 5.45 -18.17
N LEU A 27 -6.79 5.45 -18.24
CA LEU A 27 -6.05 6.59 -18.78
C LEU A 27 -5.99 6.59 -20.32
N GLU A 28 -6.25 5.47 -20.97
CA GLU A 28 -6.23 5.36 -22.43
C GLU A 28 -7.56 5.81 -23.03
N SER A 29 -8.68 5.31 -22.50
CA SER A 29 -10.02 5.70 -22.95
C SER A 29 -10.54 6.98 -22.31
N GLU A 30 -9.91 7.45 -21.22
CA GLU A 30 -10.37 8.57 -20.39
C GLU A 30 -11.77 8.36 -19.78
N GLU A 31 -12.14 7.11 -19.51
CA GLU A 31 -13.45 6.74 -18.97
C GLU A 31 -13.37 6.15 -17.56
N TRP A 32 -14.45 6.34 -16.79
CA TRP A 32 -14.60 5.69 -15.49
C TRP A 32 -14.93 4.20 -15.69
N GLY A 33 -14.10 3.34 -15.10
CA GLY A 33 -14.29 1.90 -15.10
C GLY A 33 -15.22 1.41 -13.99
N LYS A 34 -15.31 0.09 -13.86
CA LYS A 34 -16.06 -0.55 -12.78
C LYS A 34 -15.43 -0.23 -11.42
N THR A 35 -16.27 0.10 -10.43
CA THR A 35 -15.83 0.21 -9.04
C THR A 35 -15.35 -1.14 -8.51
N ILE A 36 -14.16 -1.15 -7.92
CA ILE A 36 -13.60 -2.33 -7.27
C ILE A 36 -13.97 -2.26 -5.80
N GLU A 37 -14.73 -3.25 -5.33
CA GLU A 37 -15.06 -3.34 -3.91
C GLU A 37 -13.85 -3.79 -3.09
N GLY A 38 -13.65 -3.23 -1.90
CA GLY A 38 -12.50 -3.58 -1.08
C GLY A 38 -12.58 -4.99 -0.47
N PRO A 39 -11.49 -5.48 0.16
CA PRO A 39 -11.38 -6.82 0.73
C PRO A 39 -12.32 -7.11 1.92
N LEU A 40 -12.98 -6.11 2.49
CA LEU A 40 -13.71 -6.19 3.76
C LEU A 40 -15.23 -6.19 3.54
N LYS A 41 -15.74 -7.03 2.65
CA LYS A 41 -17.13 -6.89 2.15
C LYS A 41 -18.24 -7.06 3.19
N GLU A 42 -18.00 -7.69 4.35
CA GLU A 42 -19.15 -8.15 5.17
C GLU A 42 -18.97 -8.09 6.70
N ASP A 43 -17.80 -7.70 7.23
CA ASP A 43 -17.56 -7.78 8.68
C ASP A 43 -17.52 -6.40 9.37
N THR A 44 -18.70 -5.89 9.71
CA THR A 44 -18.93 -4.64 10.46
C THR A 44 -18.10 -4.52 11.74
N GLU A 45 -17.70 -5.63 12.38
CA GLU A 45 -16.86 -5.57 13.57
C GLU A 45 -15.39 -5.27 13.24
N LEU A 46 -14.86 -5.82 12.14
CA LEU A 46 -13.51 -5.52 11.63
C LEU A 46 -13.39 -4.07 11.14
N TRP A 47 -14.49 -3.51 10.65
CA TRP A 47 -14.59 -2.11 10.24
C TRP A 47 -14.43 -1.14 11.41
N GLY A 48 -15.07 -1.41 12.56
CA GLY A 48 -14.90 -0.60 13.77
C GLY A 48 -13.47 -0.65 14.35
N GLN A 49 -12.69 -1.65 13.93
CA GLN A 49 -11.29 -1.84 14.33
C GLN A 49 -10.31 -1.36 13.26
N THR A 50 -10.79 -0.90 12.11
CA THR A 50 -9.95 -0.40 11.02
C THR A 50 -9.61 1.07 11.26
N GLY A 51 -8.33 1.36 11.43
CA GLY A 51 -7.83 2.71 11.67
C GLY A 51 -7.61 3.51 10.38
N LEU A 52 -6.69 3.05 9.53
CA LEU A 52 -6.29 3.75 8.30
C LEU A 52 -6.35 2.79 7.12
N ILE A 53 -6.90 3.26 6.01
CA ILE A 53 -6.89 2.55 4.72
C ILE A 53 -6.15 3.40 3.70
N HIS A 54 -5.28 2.77 2.92
CA HIS A 54 -4.52 3.42 1.86
C HIS A 54 -4.37 2.48 0.66
N ILE A 55 -4.25 3.02 -0.56
CA ILE A 55 -3.94 2.24 -1.76
C ILE A 55 -2.59 2.67 -2.32
N THR A 56 -1.84 1.71 -2.86
CA THR A 56 -0.55 1.92 -3.53
C THR A 56 -0.37 0.85 -4.61
N GLN A 57 0.69 0.95 -5.40
CA GLN A 57 1.17 -0.13 -6.25
C GLN A 57 2.20 -0.97 -5.49
N LEU A 58 2.17 -2.29 -5.66
CA LEU A 58 3.24 -3.19 -5.25
C LEU A 58 3.47 -4.22 -6.36
N LYS A 59 4.63 -4.18 -7.02
CA LYS A 59 4.99 -5.08 -8.14
C LYS A 59 3.87 -5.16 -9.17
N ASP A 60 3.50 -4.00 -9.73
CA ASP A 60 2.47 -3.85 -10.77
C ASP A 60 1.06 -4.32 -10.39
N THR A 61 0.84 -4.54 -9.10
CA THR A 61 -0.43 -4.96 -8.54
C THR A 61 -0.99 -3.86 -7.66
N LEU A 62 -2.28 -3.57 -7.80
CA LEU A 62 -2.95 -2.66 -6.89
C LEU A 62 -2.98 -3.29 -5.49
N CYS A 63 -2.50 -2.53 -4.53
CA CYS A 63 -2.35 -2.94 -3.15
C CYS A 63 -3.20 -2.05 -2.25
N MET A 64 -3.99 -2.66 -1.37
CA MET A 64 -4.68 -1.97 -0.27
C MET A 64 -3.99 -2.29 1.05
N ILE A 65 -3.65 -1.23 1.79
CA ILE A 65 -3.04 -1.25 3.10
C ILE A 65 -4.13 -0.93 4.10
N GLN A 66 -4.33 -1.80 5.08
CA GLN A 66 -5.30 -1.63 6.15
C GLN A 66 -4.59 -1.73 7.49
N THR A 67 -4.68 -0.68 8.31
CA THR A 67 -4.25 -0.74 9.70
C THR A 67 -5.40 -1.20 10.58
N GLU A 68 -5.27 -2.38 11.18
CA GLU A 68 -6.22 -2.95 12.14
C GLU A 68 -5.72 -2.67 13.56
N LYS A 69 -6.59 -2.16 14.42
CA LYS A 69 -6.32 -1.79 15.81
C LYS A 69 -7.31 -2.54 16.71
N HIS A 70 -6.82 -3.53 17.44
CA HIS A 70 -7.62 -4.31 18.38
C HIS A 70 -7.00 -4.29 19.77
N LYS A 71 -7.64 -3.56 20.70
CA LYS A 71 -7.22 -3.39 22.10
C LYS A 71 -5.75 -2.94 22.23
N ALA A 72 -4.84 -3.89 22.44
CA ALA A 72 -3.41 -3.69 22.66
C ALA A 72 -2.54 -4.17 21.48
N GLU A 73 -3.15 -4.70 20.43
CA GLU A 73 -2.48 -5.18 19.23
C GLU A 73 -2.82 -4.30 18.04
N GLN A 74 -1.79 -3.98 17.26
CA GLN A 74 -1.95 -3.30 15.99
C GLN A 74 -1.25 -4.12 14.91
N ARG A 75 -1.88 -4.18 13.74
CA ARG A 75 -1.28 -4.81 12.56
C ARG A 75 -1.58 -4.01 11.30
N THR A 76 -0.70 -4.13 10.32
CA THR A 76 -0.96 -3.69 8.96
C THR A 76 -1.17 -4.91 8.08
N ASN A 77 -2.37 -5.00 7.54
CA ASN A 77 -2.71 -5.98 6.53
C ASN A 77 -2.45 -5.38 5.15
N ILE A 78 -1.77 -6.14 4.29
CA ILE A 78 -1.51 -5.79 2.89
C ILE A 78 -2.30 -6.75 2.03
N TRP A 79 -3.21 -6.20 1.24
CA TRP A 79 -4.09 -6.92 0.34
C TRP A 79 -3.72 -6.61 -1.10
N LEU A 80 -3.54 -7.64 -1.92
CA LEU A 80 -3.26 -7.51 -3.35
C LEU A 80 -4.52 -7.82 -4.15
N LEU A 81 -4.84 -6.97 -5.12
CA LEU A 81 -5.94 -7.21 -6.04
C LEU A 81 -5.52 -8.28 -7.05
N VAL A 82 -6.14 -9.46 -6.98
CA VAL A 82 -5.81 -10.59 -7.88
C VAL A 82 -6.80 -10.72 -9.03
N ASP A 83 -8.01 -10.16 -8.87
CA ASP A 83 -9.03 -10.09 -9.93
C ASP A 83 -9.81 -8.79 -9.75
N ALA A 84 -9.59 -7.84 -10.66
CA ALA A 84 -10.25 -6.54 -10.64
C ALA A 84 -11.75 -6.65 -11.00
N ASP A 85 -12.08 -7.49 -11.98
CA ASP A 85 -13.44 -7.63 -12.51
C ASP A 85 -14.39 -8.17 -11.44
N ASN A 86 -13.91 -9.10 -10.61
CA ASN A 86 -14.68 -9.70 -9.52
C ASN A 86 -14.36 -9.10 -8.14
N SER A 87 -13.46 -8.12 -8.09
CA SER A 87 -12.98 -7.48 -6.85
C SER A 87 -12.47 -8.50 -5.82
N VAL A 88 -11.61 -9.42 -6.27
CA VAL A 88 -11.01 -10.46 -5.42
C VAL A 88 -9.65 -9.95 -4.92
N TRP A 89 -9.51 -9.96 -3.60
CA TRP A 89 -8.30 -9.55 -2.92
C TRP A 89 -7.68 -10.72 -2.17
N MET A 90 -6.35 -10.82 -2.23
CA MET A 90 -5.56 -11.78 -1.45
C MET A 90 -4.81 -11.04 -0.34
N LYS A 91 -4.96 -11.47 0.91
CA LYS A 91 -4.11 -10.97 2.00
C LYS A 91 -2.71 -11.55 1.83
N ALA A 92 -1.76 -10.72 1.40
CA ALA A 92 -0.38 -11.14 1.18
C ALA A 92 0.46 -11.03 2.45
N TYR A 93 0.20 -10.01 3.28
CA TYR A 93 0.94 -9.81 4.54
C TYR A 93 0.00 -9.40 5.67
N ALA A 94 0.33 -9.86 6.87
CA ALA A 94 -0.20 -9.37 8.14
C ALA A 94 0.99 -9.02 9.02
N ILE A 95 1.31 -7.74 9.12
CA ILE A 95 2.52 -7.23 9.74
C ILE A 95 2.19 -6.77 11.17
N PRO A 96 2.65 -7.45 12.22
CA PRO A 96 2.50 -6.97 13.58
C PRO A 96 3.29 -5.69 13.79
N MET A 97 2.73 -4.73 14.52
CA MET A 97 3.40 -3.47 14.79
C MET A 97 3.07 -2.88 16.16
N PRO A 98 4.03 -2.19 16.79
CA PRO A 98 3.78 -1.46 18.02
C PRO A 98 2.71 -0.38 17.84
N MET A 99 1.95 -0.10 18.91
CA MET A 99 0.93 0.97 18.93
C MET A 99 1.47 2.38 18.66
N SER A 100 2.79 2.58 18.75
CA SER A 100 3.48 3.83 18.41
C SER A 100 3.64 4.07 16.90
N VAL A 101 3.39 3.05 16.09
CA VAL A 101 3.46 3.10 14.63
C VAL A 101 2.08 3.46 14.11
N ASP A 102 2.01 4.31 13.09
CA ASP A 102 0.72 4.64 12.47
C ASP A 102 0.42 3.73 11.29
N MET A 103 1.42 3.47 10.45
CA MET A 103 1.26 2.70 9.23
C MET A 103 2.62 2.15 8.78
N VAL A 104 2.58 1.03 8.06
CA VAL A 104 3.70 0.48 7.30
C VAL A 104 3.29 0.47 5.84
N GLN A 105 3.98 1.23 4.99
CA GLN A 105 3.73 1.25 3.55
C GLN A 105 4.71 0.30 2.86
N PRO A 106 4.25 -0.71 2.10
CA PRO A 106 5.15 -1.46 1.25
C PRO A 106 5.64 -0.57 0.10
N LEU A 107 6.95 -0.60 -0.15
CA LEU A 107 7.58 0.11 -1.26
C LEU A 107 7.92 -0.87 -2.39
N MET A 108 8.53 -2.01 -2.04
CA MET A 108 8.85 -3.07 -2.99
C MET A 108 9.00 -4.43 -2.31
N ILE A 109 8.87 -5.48 -3.11
CA ILE A 109 9.27 -6.84 -2.74
C ILE A 109 10.77 -6.96 -3.04
N MET A 110 11.55 -7.45 -2.08
CA MET A 110 12.98 -7.67 -2.21
C MET A 110 13.29 -8.79 -3.21
N ALA A 111 14.55 -8.91 -3.63
CA ALA A 111 14.99 -9.90 -4.62
C ALA A 111 14.73 -11.37 -4.23
N ASP A 112 14.56 -11.65 -2.93
CA ASP A 112 14.18 -12.98 -2.44
C ASP A 112 12.70 -13.32 -2.65
N GLY A 113 11.91 -12.37 -3.15
CA GLY A 113 10.50 -12.54 -3.48
C GLY A 113 9.55 -12.54 -2.28
N VAL A 114 10.07 -12.38 -1.05
CA VAL A 114 9.28 -12.55 0.19
C VAL A 114 9.45 -11.37 1.14
N LYS A 115 10.67 -10.86 1.32
CA LYS A 115 10.89 -9.71 2.20
C LYS A 115 10.34 -8.43 1.57
N LEU A 116 9.88 -7.52 2.42
CA LEU A 116 9.35 -6.22 2.00
C LEU A 116 10.25 -5.09 2.43
N LEU A 117 10.64 -4.23 1.49
CA LEU A 117 11.09 -2.89 1.85
C LEU A 117 9.87 -2.03 2.16
N THR A 118 9.89 -1.35 3.30
CA THR A 118 8.75 -0.60 3.81
C THR A 118 9.15 0.79 4.28
N ASP A 119 8.23 1.76 4.11
CA ASP A 119 8.25 3.04 4.81
C ASP A 119 7.49 2.87 6.14
N TYR A 120 8.20 3.05 7.24
CA TYR A 120 7.74 2.78 8.60
C TYR A 120 7.41 4.09 9.31
N HIS A 121 6.12 4.46 9.35
CA HIS A 121 5.66 5.73 9.92
C HIS A 121 5.35 5.63 11.40
N THR A 122 5.98 6.47 12.22
CA THR A 122 5.76 6.52 13.67
C THR A 122 5.06 7.81 14.08
N ARG A 123 4.19 7.75 15.10
CA ARG A 123 3.44 8.92 15.61
C ARG A 123 4.29 10.10 16.06
N ARG A 124 5.56 9.83 16.41
CA ARG A 124 6.45 10.78 17.07
C ARG A 124 7.56 11.32 16.17
N SER A 125 7.69 10.79 14.95
CA SER A 125 8.73 11.19 14.00
C SER A 125 8.13 11.48 12.64
N LEU A 126 8.46 12.66 12.11
CA LEU A 126 8.13 13.02 10.74
C LEU A 126 9.18 12.51 9.73
N VAL A 127 10.31 11.98 10.23
CA VAL A 127 11.35 11.38 9.40
C VAL A 127 10.94 9.95 9.04
N PRO A 128 10.76 9.63 7.75
CA PRO A 128 10.47 8.29 7.30
C PRO A 128 11.65 7.35 7.59
N VAL A 129 11.34 6.12 8.01
CA VAL A 129 12.35 5.11 8.31
C VAL A 129 12.15 3.93 7.37
N LEU A 130 13.15 3.65 6.54
CA LEU A 130 13.09 2.50 5.65
C LEU A 130 13.54 1.25 6.38
N ARG A 131 12.67 0.23 6.39
CA ARG A 131 12.92 -1.05 7.04
C ARG A 131 12.58 -2.21 6.13
N VAL A 132 13.36 -3.29 6.24
CA VAL A 132 13.03 -4.56 5.61
C VAL A 132 12.25 -5.41 6.61
N TYR A 133 11.06 -5.84 6.24
CA TYR A 133 10.27 -6.82 6.98
C TYR A 133 10.55 -8.23 6.44
N ASP A 134 10.85 -9.16 7.34
CA ASP A 134 10.94 -10.59 7.03
C ASP A 134 9.69 -11.33 7.55
N PRO A 135 8.77 -11.77 6.66
CA PRO A 135 7.58 -12.49 7.05
C PRO A 135 7.86 -13.84 7.73
N SER A 136 9.02 -14.47 7.47
CA SER A 136 9.37 -15.78 8.03
C SER A 136 9.72 -15.70 9.52
N THR A 137 10.22 -14.54 9.97
CA THR A 137 10.59 -14.30 11.38
C THR A 137 9.70 -13.27 12.07
N GLY A 138 8.95 -12.48 11.29
CA GLY A 138 8.14 -11.36 11.80
C GLY A 138 8.97 -10.16 12.24
N ILE A 139 10.25 -10.08 11.84
CA ILE A 139 11.20 -9.07 12.33
C ILE A 139 11.44 -7.99 11.27
N PHE A 140 11.59 -6.76 11.75
CA PHE A 140 12.09 -5.63 10.96
C PHE A 140 13.59 -5.41 11.17
N THR A 141 14.33 -5.21 10.09
CA THR A 141 15.71 -4.74 10.11
C THR A 141 15.80 -3.35 9.50
N ASP A 142 16.57 -2.45 10.12
CA ASP A 142 16.81 -1.12 9.57
C ASP A 142 17.54 -1.24 8.22
N ALA A 143 17.00 -0.58 7.19
CA ALA A 143 17.59 -0.56 5.85
C ALA A 143 18.38 0.71 5.62
N VAL A 144 17.70 1.86 5.73
CA VAL A 144 18.28 3.19 5.52
C VAL A 144 17.56 4.18 6.43
N LYS A 145 18.34 5.00 7.15
CA LYS A 145 17.81 6.20 7.80
C LYS A 145 17.93 7.36 6.82
N LEU A 146 16.81 8.00 6.53
CA LEU A 146 16.81 9.18 5.68
C LEU A 146 17.34 10.39 6.46
N PRO A 147 17.90 11.40 5.77
CA PRO A 147 18.37 12.63 6.40
C PRO A 147 17.29 13.27 7.29
N GLU A 148 17.68 13.89 8.41
CA GLU A 148 16.75 14.42 9.42
C GLU A 148 15.80 15.52 8.90
N ASN A 149 16.14 16.15 7.76
CA ASN A 149 15.31 17.13 7.06
C ASN A 149 14.40 16.52 5.99
N THR A 150 14.34 15.19 5.89
CA THR A 150 13.42 14.48 4.99
C THR A 150 12.08 14.33 5.68
N PHE A 151 11.06 14.97 5.11
CA PHE A 151 9.70 14.90 5.62
C PHE A 151 8.76 14.32 4.56
N GLY A 152 7.73 13.63 5.01
CA GLY A 152 6.69 13.08 4.13
C GLY A 152 6.83 11.59 3.87
N ARG A 153 6.13 11.11 2.84
CA ARG A 153 6.10 9.69 2.46
C ARG A 153 7.16 9.40 1.42
N VAL A 154 7.78 8.24 1.54
CA VAL A 154 8.65 7.71 0.50
C VAL A 154 7.79 6.92 -0.48
N CYS A 155 7.96 7.20 -1.76
CA CYS A 155 7.41 6.39 -2.85
C CYS A 155 8.57 5.99 -3.75
N LEU A 156 8.51 4.78 -4.32
CA LEU A 156 9.42 4.39 -5.39
C LEU A 156 8.76 4.73 -6.73
N CYS A 157 9.52 5.35 -7.61
CA CYS A 157 9.10 5.59 -8.99
C CYS A 157 9.73 4.49 -9.86
N ASP A 158 8.90 3.60 -10.40
CA ASP A 158 9.34 2.69 -11.46
C ASP A 158 9.41 3.47 -12.78
N LEU A 159 10.59 4.05 -13.04
CA LEU A 159 10.85 4.77 -14.27
C LEU A 159 11.36 3.78 -15.33
N HIS A 160 10.46 3.24 -16.13
CA HIS A 160 10.82 2.46 -17.32
C HIS A 160 11.36 3.40 -18.41
N LEU A 161 12.64 3.79 -18.31
CA LEU A 161 13.33 4.68 -19.24
C LEU A 161 13.57 4.11 -20.66
N HIS A 162 13.00 2.94 -20.98
CA HIS A 162 13.19 2.29 -22.29
C HIS A 162 12.53 3.03 -23.46
N CYS A 163 11.72 4.07 -23.21
CA CYS A 163 11.04 4.85 -24.24
C CYS A 163 11.79 6.13 -24.67
N PHE A 164 12.90 6.50 -24.04
CA PHE A 164 13.75 7.58 -24.56
C PHE A 164 14.66 7.00 -25.64
N GLY A 165 14.16 6.98 -26.88
CA GLY A 165 14.97 6.70 -28.04
C GLY A 165 16.22 7.57 -28.02
N ALA A 166 17.38 6.94 -28.17
CA ALA A 166 18.64 7.63 -28.36
C ALA A 166 18.54 8.55 -29.57
N GLY A 167 18.20 9.82 -29.33
CA GLY A 167 18.41 10.89 -30.28
C GLY A 167 19.91 10.95 -30.53
N LYS A 168 20.33 10.51 -31.71
CA LYS A 168 21.70 10.69 -32.19
C LYS A 168 22.01 12.20 -32.15
N ILE A 169 23.03 12.57 -31.40
CA ILE A 169 23.79 13.81 -31.62
C ILE A 169 24.94 13.45 -32.55
#